data_AF-A0A7J5NTC5-F1
#
_entry.id   AF-A0A7J5NTC5-F1
#
_cell.length_a   1.000
_cell.length_b   1.000
_cell.length_c   1.000
_cell.angle_alpha   90.00
_cell.angle_beta   90.00
_cell.angle_gamma   90.00
#
_symmetry.space_group_name_H-M   'P 1'
#
loop_
_entity.id
_entity.type
_entity.pdbx_description
1 polymer ?
#
loop_
_entity_poly.entity_id
_entity_poly.type
_entity_poly.pdbx_seq_one_letter_code
_entity_poly.pdbx_strand_id
1 'polypeptide(L)'
;MNRSVEFSPNEVFLYFYLLNECNIRGWQNPFEHPNKTIVLATGISEKTVIEVRNRLQQKGLITFESGKKNAKSPVYYLLDESKTVSKEVSKRVSKRVSKRVSKTVNINNKTKDNKTITLSRACVGELFPEDSFFDKSLEECYQELKSNQSWAETVTMNTRSSGYDEFTIEAFYECLKQFFMKLQNEGETTKSPKGAMSHFARWLKLELSNKKDGKSKRTDTDSETKIKVRTIKL
;
A
#
# COMPACT_ATOMS: atom_id res chain seq x y z
N MET A 1 27.70 -19.85 -4.15
CA MET A 1 27.38 -20.72 -5.29
C MET A 1 26.10 -20.21 -5.93
N ASN A 2 26.20 -19.37 -6.97
CA ASN A 2 25.02 -18.89 -7.71
C ASN A 2 24.61 -19.99 -8.68
N ARG A 3 23.60 -20.78 -8.32
CA ARG A 3 22.95 -21.67 -9.27
C ARG A 3 22.02 -20.80 -10.12
N SER A 4 22.43 -20.48 -11.33
CA SER A 4 21.56 -19.95 -12.38
C SER A 4 20.53 -21.02 -12.72
N VAL A 5 19.46 -21.13 -11.92
CA VAL A 5 18.32 -22.00 -12.25
C VAL A 5 17.61 -21.34 -13.42
N GLU A 6 17.76 -21.91 -14.61
CA GLU A 6 17.10 -21.41 -15.81
C GLU A 6 15.61 -21.71 -15.76
N PHE A 7 14.80 -20.69 -16.03
CA PHE A 7 13.34 -20.81 -16.16
C PHE A 7 12.94 -20.59 -17.62
N SER A 8 12.16 -21.52 -18.14
CA SER A 8 11.47 -21.35 -19.40
C SER A 8 10.42 -20.23 -19.31
N PRO A 9 10.08 -19.57 -20.43
CA PRO A 9 9.07 -18.51 -20.44
C PRO A 9 7.74 -18.95 -19.83
N ASN A 10 7.32 -20.19 -20.07
CA ASN A 10 6.08 -20.74 -19.52
C ASN A 10 6.16 -20.98 -18.01
N GLU A 11 7.33 -21.35 -17.46
CA GLU A 11 7.54 -21.45 -16.01
C GLU A 11 7.43 -20.10 -15.33
N VAL A 12 8.07 -19.07 -15.90
CA VAL A 12 8.01 -17.70 -15.39
C VAL A 12 6.57 -17.18 -15.44
N PHE A 13 5.89 -17.37 -16.56
CA PHE A 13 4.52 -16.91 -16.76
C PHE A 13 3.53 -17.57 -15.80
N LEU A 14 3.58 -18.91 -15.67
CA LEU A 14 2.70 -19.62 -14.74
C LEU A 14 2.96 -19.21 -13.29
N TYR A 15 4.22 -19.00 -12.91
CA TYR A 15 4.59 -18.57 -11.56
C TYR A 15 4.02 -17.17 -11.24
N PHE A 16 4.26 -16.17 -12.10
CA PHE A 16 3.73 -14.83 -11.88
C PHE A 16 2.20 -14.77 -11.93
N TYR A 17 1.58 -15.60 -12.76
CA TYR A 17 0.12 -15.74 -12.77
C TYR A 17 -0.41 -16.25 -11.43
N LEU A 18 0.18 -17.33 -10.89
CA LEU A 18 -0.20 -17.88 -9.58
C LEU A 18 0.09 -16.90 -8.43
N LEU A 19 1.18 -16.13 -8.52
CA LEU A 19 1.52 -15.08 -7.57
C LEU A 19 0.48 -13.95 -7.58
N ASN A 20 0.05 -13.52 -8.76
CA ASN A 20 -1.00 -12.52 -8.91
C ASN A 20 -2.35 -13.01 -8.35
N GLU A 21 -2.73 -14.25 -8.61
CA GLU A 21 -3.93 -14.87 -8.02
C GLU A 21 -3.85 -14.90 -6.49
N CYS A 22 -2.69 -15.24 -5.92
CA CYS A 22 -2.46 -15.19 -4.48
C CYS A 22 -2.59 -13.75 -3.93
N ASN A 23 -2.04 -12.76 -4.64
CA ASN A 23 -2.14 -11.34 -4.26
C ASN A 23 -3.59 -10.84 -4.23
N ILE A 24 -4.38 -11.14 -5.27
CA ILE A 24 -5.80 -10.75 -5.35
C ILE A 24 -6.62 -11.37 -4.22
N ARG A 25 -6.24 -12.58 -3.79
CA ARG A 25 -6.89 -13.30 -2.69
C ARG A 25 -6.35 -12.92 -1.30
N GLY A 26 -5.55 -11.86 -1.21
CA GLY A 26 -5.01 -11.37 0.06
C GLY A 26 -4.05 -12.35 0.73
N TRP A 27 -3.25 -13.07 -0.05
CA TRP A 27 -2.25 -14.03 0.45
C TRP A 27 -2.83 -15.23 1.22
N GLN A 28 -4.05 -15.63 0.90
CA GLN A 28 -4.59 -16.91 1.39
C GLN A 28 -3.74 -18.07 0.81
N ASN A 29 -3.01 -18.74 1.70
CA ASN A 29 -2.15 -19.87 1.38
C ASN A 29 -2.47 -21.01 2.39
N PRO A 30 -3.03 -22.14 1.94
CA PRO A 30 -3.25 -22.54 0.54
C PRO A 30 -4.39 -21.80 -0.18
N PHE A 31 -4.33 -21.75 -1.51
CA PHE A 31 -5.46 -21.32 -2.35
C PHE A 31 -5.85 -22.39 -3.38
N GLU A 32 -7.16 -22.50 -3.62
CA GLU A 32 -7.71 -23.37 -4.66
C GLU A 32 -7.67 -22.69 -6.01
N HIS A 33 -7.07 -23.35 -7.01
CA HIS A 33 -7.09 -22.83 -8.37
C HIS A 33 -7.31 -23.94 -9.42
N PRO A 34 -8.49 -23.99 -10.09
CA PRO A 34 -8.79 -25.02 -11.08
C PRO A 34 -7.91 -24.95 -12.32
N ASN A 35 -7.51 -26.11 -12.86
CA ASN A 35 -6.75 -26.21 -14.11
C ASN A 35 -7.44 -25.50 -15.27
N LYS A 36 -8.76 -25.62 -15.38
CA LYS A 36 -9.55 -24.99 -16.44
C LYS A 36 -9.38 -23.47 -16.44
N THR A 37 -9.38 -22.85 -15.26
CA THR A 37 -9.19 -21.40 -15.11
C THR A 37 -7.79 -20.98 -15.54
N ILE A 38 -6.77 -21.76 -15.16
CA ILE A 38 -5.38 -21.50 -15.55
C ILE A 38 -5.25 -21.58 -17.07
N VAL A 39 -5.77 -22.63 -17.71
CA VAL A 39 -5.71 -22.81 -19.16
C VAL A 39 -6.40 -21.65 -19.89
N LEU A 40 -7.57 -21.23 -19.41
CA LEU A 40 -8.30 -20.10 -20.00
C LEU A 40 -7.55 -18.77 -19.84
N ALA A 41 -6.97 -18.52 -18.66
CA ALA A 41 -6.29 -17.26 -18.39
C ALA A 41 -4.90 -17.16 -19.02
N THR A 42 -4.20 -18.30 -19.13
CA THR A 42 -2.82 -18.34 -19.65
C THR A 42 -2.73 -18.64 -21.14
N GLY A 43 -3.79 -19.20 -21.75
CA GLY A 43 -3.76 -19.68 -23.14
C GLY A 43 -2.86 -20.91 -23.35
N ILE A 44 -2.31 -21.49 -22.27
CA ILE A 44 -1.42 -22.64 -22.31
C ILE A 44 -2.24 -23.93 -22.23
N SER A 45 -1.84 -24.96 -22.99
CA SER A 45 -2.51 -26.26 -22.95
C SER A 45 -2.46 -26.90 -21.56
N GLU A 46 -3.50 -27.64 -21.18
CA GLU A 46 -3.55 -28.29 -19.85
C GLU A 46 -2.35 -29.22 -19.61
N LYS A 47 -1.89 -29.93 -20.65
CA LYS A 47 -0.69 -30.77 -20.59
C LYS A 47 0.55 -29.98 -20.20
N THR A 48 0.76 -28.84 -20.85
CA THR A 48 1.90 -27.95 -20.58
C THR A 48 1.79 -27.30 -19.20
N VAL A 49 0.59 -26.90 -18.75
CA VAL A 49 0.38 -26.38 -17.39
C VAL A 49 0.77 -27.41 -16.33
N ILE A 50 0.43 -28.69 -16.54
CA ILE A 50 0.79 -29.78 -15.62
C ILE A 50 2.32 -29.96 -15.60
N GLU A 51 2.97 -30.00 -16.77
CA GLU A 51 4.42 -30.16 -16.87
C GLU A 51 5.17 -29.00 -16.18
N VAL A 52 4.80 -27.77 -16.51
CA VAL A 52 5.40 -26.55 -15.95
C VAL A 52 5.22 -26.50 -14.43
N ARG A 53 4.03 -26.87 -13.93
CA ARG A 53 3.75 -26.94 -12.50
C ARG A 53 4.65 -27.94 -11.78
N ASN A 54 4.83 -29.14 -12.35
CA ASN A 54 5.71 -30.15 -11.78
C ASN A 54 7.17 -29.66 -11.74
N ARG A 55 7.62 -28.95 -12.79
CA ARG A 55 8.95 -28.35 -12.84
C ARG A 55 9.12 -27.24 -11.79
N LEU A 56 8.13 -26.36 -11.62
CA LEU A 56 8.11 -25.34 -10.56
C LEU A 56 8.13 -25.96 -9.16
N GLN A 57 7.46 -27.10 -8.97
CA GLN A 57 7.48 -27.85 -7.72
C GLN A 57 8.83 -28.51 -7.45
N GLN A 58 9.44 -29.14 -8.46
CA GLN A 58 10.80 -29.71 -8.36
C GLN A 58 11.85 -28.63 -8.05
N LYS A 59 11.67 -27.42 -8.57
CA LYS A 59 12.51 -26.25 -8.28
C LYS A 59 12.23 -25.62 -6.92
N GLY A 60 11.23 -26.11 -6.16
CA GLY A 60 10.92 -25.65 -4.82
C GLY A 60 10.24 -24.27 -4.75
N LEU A 61 9.62 -23.80 -5.85
CA LEU A 61 8.90 -22.52 -5.88
C LEU A 61 7.44 -22.64 -5.42
N ILE A 62 6.82 -23.78 -5.70
CA ILE A 62 5.42 -24.06 -5.33
C ILE A 62 5.30 -25.47 -4.76
N THR A 63 4.37 -25.69 -3.84
CA THR A 63 3.83 -27.03 -3.62
C THR A 63 2.42 -27.11 -4.16
N PHE A 64 2.10 -28.25 -4.73
CA PHE A 64 0.82 -28.48 -5.38
C PHE A 64 0.23 -29.79 -4.87
N GLU A 65 -1.02 -29.72 -4.39
CA GLU A 65 -1.82 -30.90 -4.08
C GLU A 65 -2.87 -31.08 -5.18
N SER A 66 -2.80 -32.22 -5.86
CA SER A 66 -3.77 -32.56 -6.90
C SER A 66 -5.15 -32.79 -6.27
N GLY A 67 -6.13 -32.01 -6.73
CA GLY A 67 -7.52 -32.22 -6.39
C GLY A 67 -8.03 -33.54 -6.96
N LYS A 68 -8.96 -34.22 -6.26
CA LYS A 68 -9.68 -35.37 -6.81
C LYS A 68 -10.75 -34.89 -7.79
N LYS A 69 -10.80 -35.47 -9.00
CA LYS A 69 -11.86 -35.19 -10.00
C LYS A 69 -13.24 -35.25 -9.32
N ASN A 70 -13.98 -34.14 -9.44
CA ASN A 70 -15.36 -33.97 -8.95
C ASN A 70 -15.56 -33.95 -7.41
N ALA A 71 -14.50 -33.77 -6.60
CA ALA A 71 -14.63 -33.68 -5.14
C ALA A 71 -13.87 -32.51 -4.49
N LYS A 72 -12.67 -32.17 -4.97
CA LYS A 72 -11.85 -31.05 -4.44
C LYS A 72 -11.05 -30.37 -5.54
N SER A 73 -11.00 -29.04 -5.54
CA SER A 73 -10.17 -28.28 -6.46
C SER A 73 -8.68 -28.51 -6.15
N PRO A 74 -7.79 -28.37 -7.14
CA PRO A 74 -6.36 -28.41 -6.90
C PRO A 74 -5.91 -27.25 -6.02
N VAL A 75 -5.00 -27.53 -5.08
CA VAL A 75 -4.58 -26.61 -4.02
C VAL A 75 -3.11 -26.24 -4.21
N TYR A 76 -2.81 -24.94 -4.16
CA TYR A 76 -1.47 -24.38 -4.32
C TYR A 76 -0.95 -23.78 -3.03
N TYR A 77 0.34 -23.96 -2.79
CA TYR A 77 1.11 -23.22 -1.80
C TYR A 77 2.31 -22.57 -2.48
N LEU A 78 2.41 -21.24 -2.42
CA LEU A 78 3.63 -20.53 -2.78
C LEU A 78 4.62 -20.68 -1.63
N LEU A 79 5.82 -21.21 -1.90
CA LEU A 79 6.86 -21.31 -0.88
C LEU A 79 7.42 -19.93 -0.62
N ASP A 80 7.20 -19.46 0.60
CA ASP A 80 7.92 -18.34 1.18
C ASP A 80 9.13 -18.91 1.92
N GLU A 81 10.34 -18.61 1.44
CA GLU A 81 11.60 -19.04 2.06
C GLU A 81 11.73 -18.56 3.51
N SER A 82 10.96 -17.57 3.94
CA SER A 82 10.91 -17.09 5.33
C SER A 82 10.40 -18.15 6.33
N LYS A 83 9.61 -19.13 5.87
CA LYS A 83 8.94 -20.11 6.74
C LYS A 83 9.85 -21.26 7.18
N THR A 84 10.91 -21.57 6.42
CA THR A 84 11.85 -22.66 6.76
C THR A 84 12.78 -22.25 7.90
N VAL A 85 13.24 -20.99 7.86
CA VAL A 85 14.03 -20.36 8.95
C VAL A 85 13.20 -20.25 10.22
N SER A 86 11.92 -19.84 10.11
CA SER A 86 11.02 -19.68 11.25
C SER A 86 10.70 -21.00 11.96
N LYS A 87 10.57 -22.13 11.24
CA LYS A 87 10.33 -23.45 11.85
C LYS A 87 11.53 -23.99 12.61
N GLU A 88 12.75 -23.81 12.10
CA GLU A 88 13.97 -24.27 12.76
C GLU A 88 14.37 -23.37 13.95
N VAL A 89 14.16 -22.06 13.84
CA VAL A 89 14.30 -21.12 14.96
C VAL A 89 13.27 -21.41 16.04
N SER A 90 12.00 -21.61 15.69
CA SER A 90 10.94 -21.94 16.67
C SER A 90 11.22 -23.25 17.40
N LYS A 91 11.69 -24.30 16.71
CA LYS A 91 12.08 -25.55 17.40
C LYS A 91 13.23 -25.36 18.39
N ARG A 92 14.24 -24.54 18.06
CA ARG A 92 15.38 -24.26 18.98
C ARG A 92 14.98 -23.35 20.14
N VAL A 93 14.17 -22.33 19.87
CA VAL A 93 13.67 -21.38 20.88
C VAL A 93 12.71 -22.08 21.85
N SER A 94 11.73 -22.84 21.35
CA SER A 94 10.81 -23.60 22.21
C SER A 94 11.53 -24.61 23.11
N LYS A 95 12.62 -25.23 22.63
CA LYS A 95 13.42 -26.16 23.44
C LYS A 95 14.26 -25.45 24.51
N ARG A 96 14.70 -24.22 24.28
CA ARG A 96 15.42 -23.38 25.27
C ARG A 96 14.48 -22.71 26.27
N VAL A 97 13.32 -22.24 25.81
CA VAL A 97 12.28 -21.62 26.64
C VAL A 97 11.63 -22.63 27.57
N SER A 98 11.29 -23.83 27.08
CA SER A 98 10.71 -24.89 27.92
C SER A 98 11.64 -25.31 29.07
N LYS A 99 12.97 -25.22 28.86
CA LYS A 99 13.98 -25.56 29.88
C LYS A 99 14.22 -24.44 30.91
N ARG A 100 13.85 -23.19 30.59
CA ARG A 100 13.91 -22.04 31.51
C ARG A 100 12.59 -21.82 32.25
N VAL A 101 11.45 -22.05 31.60
CA VAL A 101 10.10 -21.88 32.19
C VAL A 101 9.80 -22.95 33.24
N SER A 102 10.32 -24.17 33.09
CA SER A 102 10.15 -25.23 34.11
C SER A 102 10.86 -24.97 35.44
N LYS A 103 11.65 -23.89 35.55
CA LYS A 103 12.33 -23.50 36.81
C LYS A 103 11.65 -22.35 37.56
N THR A 104 10.68 -21.64 36.98
CA THR A 104 10.28 -20.32 37.53
C THR A 104 8.78 -20.12 37.77
N VAL A 105 7.86 -21.00 37.36
CA VAL A 105 6.42 -20.76 37.63
C VAL A 105 5.70 -22.04 38.05
N ASN A 106 5.69 -22.30 39.36
CA ASN A 106 4.63 -23.04 40.03
C ASN A 106 3.64 -22.02 40.62
N ILE A 107 2.74 -21.49 39.80
CA ILE A 107 1.58 -20.71 40.27
C ILE A 107 0.37 -21.11 39.42
N ASN A 108 -0.73 -21.34 40.12
CA ASN A 108 -1.67 -22.41 39.85
C ASN A 108 -3.08 -21.81 39.81
N ASN A 109 -3.53 -21.21 38.71
CA ASN A 109 -4.85 -20.58 38.66
C ASN A 109 -5.64 -21.01 37.41
N LYS A 110 -6.69 -21.81 37.66
CA LYS A 110 -7.79 -22.10 36.74
C LYS A 110 -8.60 -20.83 36.49
N THR A 111 -8.79 -20.46 35.23
CA THR A 111 -10.05 -19.83 34.80
C THR A 111 -10.36 -20.19 33.35
N LYS A 112 -11.64 -20.43 33.13
CA LYS A 112 -12.26 -21.00 31.93
C LYS A 112 -12.87 -19.83 31.18
N ASP A 113 -12.27 -19.39 30.07
CA ASP A 113 -12.85 -18.36 29.21
C ASP A 113 -12.71 -18.79 27.73
N ASN A 114 -13.86 -19.09 27.13
CA ASN A 114 -14.04 -19.31 25.70
C ASN A 114 -14.03 -17.95 24.97
N LYS A 115 -12.85 -17.40 24.74
CA LYS A 115 -12.69 -16.18 23.96
C LYS A 115 -12.52 -16.52 22.48
N THR A 116 -13.53 -16.18 21.68
CA THR A 116 -13.43 -16.03 20.23
C THR A 116 -12.11 -15.33 19.90
N ILE A 117 -11.23 -16.01 19.18
CA ILE A 117 -9.96 -15.45 18.72
C ILE A 117 -10.30 -14.46 17.59
N THR A 118 -10.70 -13.25 17.97
CA THR A 118 -10.49 -12.09 17.11
C THR A 118 -8.98 -11.99 16.94
N LEU A 119 -8.48 -12.45 15.80
CA LEU A 119 -7.07 -12.41 15.46
C LEU A 119 -6.65 -10.93 15.43
N SER A 120 -6.17 -10.45 16.58
CA SER A 120 -5.64 -9.11 16.72
C SER A 120 -4.49 -8.97 15.73
N ARG A 121 -4.60 -7.95 14.89
CA ARG A 121 -3.65 -7.50 13.85
C ARG A 121 -2.19 -7.34 14.33
N ALA A 122 -1.95 -7.46 15.64
CA ALA A 122 -0.64 -7.50 16.28
C ALA A 122 0.29 -8.64 15.80
N CYS A 123 -0.25 -9.78 15.35
CA CYS A 123 0.60 -10.91 14.90
C CYS A 123 1.06 -10.80 13.42
N VAL A 124 0.63 -9.77 12.70
CA VAL A 124 1.00 -9.53 11.28
C VAL A 124 1.95 -8.34 11.13
N GLY A 125 2.34 -7.69 12.25
CA GLY A 125 3.25 -6.52 12.23
C GLY A 125 4.72 -6.83 11.94
N GLU A 126 5.12 -8.11 11.92
CA GLU A 126 6.53 -8.50 11.66
C GLU A 126 6.76 -9.11 10.27
N LEU A 127 5.70 -9.36 9.48
CA LEU A 127 5.81 -9.96 8.14
C LEU A 127 5.51 -8.98 7.00
N PHE A 128 4.88 -7.85 7.33
CA PHE A 128 4.81 -6.69 6.46
C PHE A 128 5.39 -5.54 7.26
N PRO A 129 6.30 -4.73 6.69
CA PRO A 129 6.71 -3.50 7.34
C PRO A 129 5.47 -2.68 7.69
N GLU A 130 5.52 -1.92 8.80
CA GLU A 130 4.42 -1.08 9.30
C GLU A 130 3.70 -0.37 8.14
N ASP A 131 2.43 0.03 8.32
CA ASP A 131 1.70 0.81 7.30
C ASP A 131 2.50 2.07 6.83
N SER A 132 3.55 2.45 7.59
CA SER A 132 4.60 3.42 7.27
C SER A 132 5.67 3.01 6.24
N PHE A 133 5.68 1.79 5.70
CA PHE A 133 6.73 1.32 4.77
C PHE A 133 6.83 2.15 3.49
N PHE A 134 5.68 2.59 2.98
CA PHE A 134 5.60 3.47 1.82
C PHE A 134 5.58 4.94 2.23
N ASP A 135 5.51 5.24 3.53
CA ASP A 135 5.51 6.59 4.04
C ASP A 135 6.95 7.08 4.11
N LYS A 136 7.22 8.14 3.36
CA LYS A 136 8.49 8.85 3.43
C LYS A 136 8.35 9.98 4.42
N SER A 137 9.47 10.56 4.86
CA SER A 137 9.39 11.83 5.58
C SER A 137 8.65 12.86 4.72
N LEU A 138 7.97 13.81 5.37
CA LEU A 138 7.19 14.81 4.66
C LEU A 138 8.05 15.60 3.64
N GLU A 139 9.32 15.84 3.97
CA GLU A 139 10.29 16.50 3.09
C GLU A 139 10.66 15.63 1.88
N GLU A 140 10.98 14.35 2.07
CA GLU A 140 11.28 13.44 0.95
C GLU A 140 10.08 13.26 0.02
N CYS A 141 8.87 13.17 0.59
CA CYS A 141 7.64 13.10 -0.18
C CYS A 141 7.40 14.38 -0.99
N TYR A 142 7.69 15.56 -0.41
CA TYR A 142 7.60 16.83 -1.12
C TYR A 142 8.59 16.88 -2.30
N GLN A 143 9.86 16.52 -2.07
CA GLN A 143 10.88 16.55 -3.13
C GLN A 143 10.54 15.57 -4.26
N GLU A 144 10.07 14.36 -3.94
CA GLU A 144 9.64 13.38 -4.95
C GLU A 144 8.47 13.89 -5.80
N LEU A 145 7.45 14.48 -5.16
CA LEU A 145 6.31 15.06 -5.88
C LEU A 145 6.73 16.27 -6.72
N LYS A 146 7.64 17.10 -6.20
CA LYS A 146 8.20 18.26 -6.91
C LYS A 146 9.05 17.85 -8.12
N SER A 147 9.80 16.75 -8.02
CA SER A 147 10.61 16.21 -9.12
C SER A 147 9.76 15.52 -10.20
N ASN A 148 8.52 15.13 -9.90
CA ASN A 148 7.64 14.46 -10.85
C ASN A 148 6.97 15.46 -11.82
N GLN A 149 7.74 15.91 -12.82
CA GLN A 149 7.28 16.86 -13.84
C GLN A 149 6.04 16.36 -14.60
N SER A 150 6.02 15.09 -15.01
CA SER A 150 4.89 14.52 -15.76
C SER A 150 3.59 14.58 -14.95
N TRP A 151 3.65 14.29 -13.65
CA TRP A 151 2.48 14.42 -12.77
C TRP A 151 2.07 15.88 -12.59
N ALA A 152 3.02 16.79 -12.36
CA ALA A 152 2.76 18.22 -12.22
C ALA A 152 2.10 18.83 -13.46
N GLU A 153 2.59 18.50 -14.65
CA GLU A 153 1.99 18.91 -15.93
C GLU A 153 0.58 18.34 -16.09
N THR A 154 0.39 17.06 -15.77
CA THR A 154 -0.92 16.40 -15.84
C THR A 154 -1.94 17.09 -14.93
N VAL A 155 -1.58 17.38 -13.67
CA VAL A 155 -2.46 18.09 -12.74
C VAL A 155 -2.75 19.51 -13.25
N THR A 156 -1.74 20.20 -13.78
CA THR A 156 -1.90 21.55 -14.34
C THR A 156 -2.88 21.55 -15.51
N MET A 157 -2.71 20.65 -16.47
CA MET A 157 -3.60 20.52 -17.63
C MET A 157 -5.02 20.15 -17.21
N ASN A 158 -5.19 19.15 -16.33
CA ASN A 158 -6.51 18.76 -15.84
C ASN A 158 -7.22 19.90 -15.08
N THR A 159 -6.45 20.72 -14.36
CA THR A 159 -6.96 21.89 -13.64
C THR A 159 -7.45 22.96 -14.62
N ARG A 160 -6.68 23.23 -15.69
CA ARG A 160 -7.12 24.12 -16.78
C ARG A 160 -8.41 23.62 -17.41
N SER A 161 -8.45 22.34 -17.79
CA SER A 161 -9.65 21.70 -18.36
C SER A 161 -10.88 21.74 -17.44
N SER A 162 -10.70 21.96 -16.13
CA SER A 162 -11.79 22.10 -15.16
C SER A 162 -12.33 23.54 -15.04
N GLY A 163 -11.94 24.45 -15.95
CA GLY A 163 -12.38 25.84 -15.99
C GLY A 163 -11.54 26.78 -15.13
N TYR A 164 -10.23 26.54 -15.10
CA TYR A 164 -9.20 27.41 -14.50
C TYR A 164 -8.10 27.67 -15.53
N ASP A 165 -8.45 28.32 -16.64
CA ASP A 165 -7.62 28.42 -17.85
C ASP A 165 -6.26 29.11 -17.61
N GLU A 166 -6.19 30.03 -16.65
CA GLU A 166 -4.96 30.74 -16.25
C GLU A 166 -4.05 29.94 -15.29
N PHE A 167 -4.44 28.73 -14.89
CA PHE A 167 -3.64 27.94 -13.94
C PHE A 167 -2.30 27.52 -14.57
N THR A 168 -1.18 28.04 -14.06
CA THR A 168 0.15 27.74 -14.60
C THR A 168 0.88 26.66 -13.80
N ILE A 169 1.98 26.15 -14.35
CA ILE A 169 2.83 25.18 -13.68
C ILE A 169 3.51 25.80 -12.44
N GLU A 170 3.81 27.11 -12.47
CA GLU A 170 4.31 27.85 -11.31
C GLU A 170 3.25 27.91 -10.20
N ALA A 171 1.99 28.16 -10.57
CA ALA A 171 0.88 28.15 -9.63
C ALA A 171 0.69 26.76 -9.00
N PHE A 172 0.94 25.68 -9.75
CA PHE A 172 0.97 24.32 -9.20
C PHE A 172 2.05 24.16 -8.12
N TYR A 173 3.29 24.61 -8.36
CA TYR A 173 4.35 24.48 -7.36
C TYR A 173 4.10 25.30 -6.10
N GLU A 174 3.51 26.50 -6.23
CA GLU A 174 3.08 27.29 -5.07
C GLU A 174 1.96 26.59 -4.29
N CYS A 175 0.98 26.03 -4.98
CA CYS A 175 -0.07 25.23 -4.35
C CYS A 175 0.51 24.00 -3.65
N LEU A 176 1.46 23.30 -4.27
CA LEU A 176 2.13 22.14 -3.69
C LEU A 176 2.87 22.53 -2.41
N LYS A 177 3.60 23.65 -2.42
CA LYS A 177 4.29 24.17 -1.23
C LYS A 177 3.31 24.49 -0.11
N GLN A 178 2.22 25.20 -0.40
CA GLN A 178 1.19 25.54 0.61
C GLN A 178 0.54 24.30 1.21
N PHE A 179 0.25 23.29 0.39
CA PHE A 179 -0.30 22.02 0.85
C PHE A 179 0.63 21.31 1.84
N PHE A 180 1.93 21.24 1.55
CA PHE A 180 2.90 20.60 2.45
C PHE A 180 3.13 21.40 3.73
N MET A 181 3.12 22.74 3.69
CA MET A 181 3.13 23.56 4.90
C MET A 181 1.88 23.33 5.76
N LYS A 182 0.72 23.16 5.14
CA LYS A 182 -0.52 22.81 5.85
C LYS A 182 -0.41 21.45 6.54
N LEU A 183 0.12 20.43 5.85
CA LEU A 183 0.35 19.11 6.45
C LEU A 183 1.27 19.18 7.66
N GLN A 184 2.33 19.98 7.57
CA GLN A 184 3.24 20.20 8.69
C GLN A 184 2.53 20.87 9.89
N ASN A 185 1.63 21.82 9.63
CA ASN A 185 0.82 22.46 10.69
C ASN A 185 -0.21 21.52 11.32
N GLU A 186 -0.70 20.53 10.58
CA GLU A 186 -1.60 19.48 11.07
C GLU A 186 -0.87 18.42 11.92
N GLY A 187 0.46 18.50 12.02
CA GLY A 187 1.29 17.55 12.76
C GLY A 187 1.63 16.28 11.99
N GLU A 188 1.42 16.26 10.67
CA GLU A 188 1.80 15.13 9.83
C GLU A 188 3.33 15.10 9.65
N THR A 189 3.96 14.01 10.10
CA THR A 189 5.42 13.83 10.01
C THR A 189 5.85 12.97 8.83
N THR A 190 4.95 12.11 8.34
CA THR A 190 5.24 11.08 7.33
C THR A 190 4.07 10.95 6.37
N LYS A 191 4.34 10.69 5.10
CA LYS A 191 3.27 10.45 4.12
C LYS A 191 3.75 9.65 2.93
N SER A 192 2.91 8.74 2.43
CA SER A 192 3.18 8.06 1.17
C SER A 192 3.00 8.99 -0.03
N PRO A 193 3.87 8.92 -1.06
CA PRO A 193 3.73 9.75 -2.26
C PRO A 193 2.36 9.63 -2.94
N LYS A 194 1.85 8.40 -3.06
CA LYS A 194 0.52 8.13 -3.64
C LYS A 194 -0.61 8.73 -2.79
N GLY A 195 -0.50 8.63 -1.46
CA GLY A 195 -1.43 9.25 -0.52
C GLY A 195 -1.39 10.77 -0.59
N ALA A 196 -0.19 11.35 -0.66
CA ALA A 196 0.04 12.78 -0.81
C ALA A 196 -0.54 13.33 -2.11
N MET A 197 -0.33 12.67 -3.25
CA MET A 197 -0.93 13.07 -4.54
C MET A 197 -2.47 13.09 -4.48
N SER A 198 -3.07 12.04 -3.89
CA SER A 198 -4.52 11.92 -3.76
C SER A 198 -5.10 12.96 -2.79
N HIS A 199 -4.37 13.28 -1.72
CA HIS A 199 -4.77 14.33 -0.78
C HIS A 199 -4.62 15.72 -1.39
N PHE A 200 -3.51 15.97 -2.10
CA PHE A 200 -3.26 17.20 -2.83
C PHE A 200 -4.35 17.48 -3.85
N ALA A 201 -4.77 16.50 -4.67
CA ALA A 201 -5.82 16.71 -5.67
C ALA A 201 -7.16 17.13 -5.05
N ARG A 202 -7.54 16.53 -3.92
CA ARG A 202 -8.75 16.90 -3.15
C ARG A 202 -8.62 18.30 -2.56
N TRP A 203 -7.47 18.59 -1.96
CA TRP A 203 -7.17 19.89 -1.37
C TRP A 203 -7.16 21.00 -2.43
N LEU A 204 -6.50 20.78 -3.58
CA LEU A 204 -6.42 21.73 -4.69
C LEU A 204 -7.81 22.07 -5.21
N LYS A 205 -8.70 21.07 -5.36
CA LYS A 205 -10.08 21.31 -5.77
C LYS A 205 -10.82 22.23 -4.80
N LEU A 206 -10.66 22.02 -3.49
CA LEU A 206 -11.25 22.86 -2.44
C LEU A 206 -10.65 24.28 -2.43
N GLU A 207 -9.33 24.38 -2.56
CA GLU A 207 -8.60 25.65 -2.58
C GLU A 207 -9.06 26.52 -3.76
N LEU A 208 -9.21 25.89 -4.93
CA LEU A 208 -9.67 26.55 -6.14
C LEU A 208 -11.16 26.92 -6.11
N SER A 209 -12.02 26.16 -5.42
CA SER A 209 -13.42 26.56 -5.21
C SER A 209 -13.51 27.74 -4.24
N ASN A 210 -12.76 27.72 -3.14
CA ASN A 210 -12.74 28.81 -2.16
C ASN A 210 -12.30 30.14 -2.78
N LYS A 211 -11.35 30.11 -3.73
CA LYS A 211 -10.91 31.30 -4.49
C LYS A 211 -11.99 31.85 -5.42
N LYS A 212 -12.86 31.01 -5.99
CA LYS A 212 -14.00 31.47 -6.81
C LYS A 212 -15.04 32.18 -5.93
N ASP A 213 -15.36 31.62 -4.77
CA ASP A 213 -16.38 32.18 -3.86
C ASP A 213 -15.92 33.47 -3.15
N GLY A 214 -14.61 33.59 -2.85
CA GLY A 214 -14.02 34.79 -2.27
C GLY A 214 -14.04 36.02 -3.19
N LYS A 215 -14.10 35.84 -4.52
CA LYS A 215 -14.14 36.93 -5.49
C LYS A 215 -15.55 37.54 -5.64
N SER A 216 -16.60 36.84 -5.22
CA SER A 216 -17.98 37.32 -5.30
C SER A 216 -18.41 38.23 -4.14
N LYS A 217 -17.58 38.43 -3.10
CA LYS A 217 -17.93 39.22 -1.90
C LYS A 217 -17.26 40.60 -1.83
N ARG A 218 -16.83 41.15 -2.96
CA ARG A 218 -16.36 42.54 -3.06
C ARG A 218 -17.08 43.25 -4.20
N THR A 219 -18.30 43.69 -3.92
CA THR A 219 -18.93 44.81 -4.61
C THR A 219 -19.22 45.88 -3.57
N ASP A 220 -18.51 46.99 -3.75
CA ASP A 220 -18.98 48.36 -3.60
C ASP A 220 -19.53 48.83 -2.25
N THR A 221 -18.67 49.54 -1.53
CA THR A 221 -19.06 50.86 -1.01
C THR A 221 -17.94 51.84 -1.28
N ASP A 222 -18.09 52.56 -2.39
CA ASP A 222 -17.58 53.91 -2.55
C ASP A 222 -18.25 54.80 -1.48
N SER A 223 -17.44 55.45 -0.64
CA SER A 223 -17.84 56.67 0.05
C SER A 223 -16.60 57.40 0.54
N GLU A 224 -16.01 58.14 -0.40
CA GLU A 224 -15.31 59.40 -0.17
C GLU A 224 -15.90 60.17 1.04
N THR A 225 -15.17 60.22 2.17
CA THR A 225 -15.46 61.20 3.22
C THR A 225 -14.18 61.80 3.80
N LYS A 226 -14.01 63.06 3.43
CA LYS A 226 -13.15 64.11 4.01
C LYS A 226 -12.64 63.84 5.42
N ILE A 227 -11.32 63.72 5.54
CA ILE A 227 -10.58 63.85 6.80
C ILE A 227 -10.75 65.30 7.29
N LYS A 228 -11.52 65.49 8.37
CA LYS A 228 -11.60 66.77 9.11
C LYS A 228 -10.67 66.68 10.32
N VAL A 229 -9.50 67.29 10.20
CA VAL A 229 -8.52 67.45 11.29
C VAL A 229 -9.19 68.22 12.44
N ARG A 230 -9.21 67.63 13.64
CA ARG A 230 -9.53 68.35 14.88
C ARG A 230 -8.25 68.46 15.71
N THR A 231 -7.77 69.69 15.84
CA THR A 231 -6.77 70.15 16.80
C THR A 231 -7.20 69.80 18.22
N ILE A 232 -6.32 69.18 19.01
CA ILE A 232 -6.44 69.10 20.47
C ILE A 232 -5.35 70.02 21.03
N LYS A 233 -5.78 71.08 21.73
CA LYS A 233 -4.93 71.85 22.64
C LYS A 233 -4.87 71.08 23.96
N LEU A 234 -3.66 70.86 24.46
CA LEU A 234 -3.34 70.88 25.89
C LEU A 234 -2.14 71.81 26.07
#